data_AF-A0A3D2SXY9-F1
#
_entry.id   AF-A0A3D2SXY9-F1
#
_cell.length_a   1.000
_cell.length_b   1.000
_cell.length_c   1.000
_cell.angle_alpha   90.00
_cell.angle_beta   90.00
_cell.angle_gamma   90.00
#
_symmetry.space_group_name_H-M   'P 1'
#
loop_
_entity.id
_entity.type
_entity.pdbx_description
1 polymer ?
#
loop_
_entity_poly.entity_id
_entity_poly.type
_entity_poly.pdbx_seq_one_letter_code
_entity_poly.pdbx_strand_id
1 'polypeptide(L)'
;MTTISVNAALDTLHIRIPMQFSRRSSRKMIVGPDGKTISEMIDAEADNTDYTFISALGKAFSWQRMLDEGKYQTPKELAEKEKVEVTHMYRVMRLTLLAPDIIEAVLNGKQPRTLTLQNVVRGFPISWQEQRKVFGFLTDT
;
A
#
# COMPACT_ATOMS: atom_id res chain seq x y z
N MET A 1 -0.57 -3.62 -35.09
CA MET A 1 -2.01 -3.91 -35.12
C MET A 1 -2.28 -5.18 -34.32
N THR A 2 -3.34 -5.23 -33.51
CA THR A 2 -3.75 -6.46 -32.80
C THR A 2 -4.35 -7.44 -33.81
N THR A 3 -3.92 -8.70 -33.78
CA THR A 3 -4.40 -9.73 -34.72
C THR A 3 -4.85 -10.95 -33.95
N ILE A 4 -6.04 -11.46 -34.29
CA ILE A 4 -6.60 -12.69 -33.73
C ILE A 4 -6.63 -13.71 -34.87
N SER A 5 -6.03 -14.87 -34.65
CA SER A 5 -6.11 -16.02 -35.56
C SER A 5 -6.56 -17.26 -34.80
N VAL A 6 -7.45 -18.04 -35.41
CA VAL A 6 -7.95 -19.29 -34.85
C VAL A 6 -7.32 -20.43 -35.61
N ASN A 7 -6.68 -21.37 -34.91
CA ASN A 7 -6.22 -22.61 -35.50
C ASN A 7 -7.25 -23.71 -35.21
N ALA A 8 -8.15 -23.94 -36.17
CA ALA A 8 -9.24 -24.92 -36.05
C ALA A 8 -8.76 -26.39 -35.93
N ALA A 9 -7.52 -26.69 -36.30
CA ALA A 9 -6.96 -28.04 -36.19
C ALA A 9 -6.42 -28.35 -34.79
N LEU A 10 -6.13 -27.32 -33.98
CA LEU A 10 -5.53 -27.46 -32.64
C LEU A 10 -6.44 -26.91 -31.52
N ASP A 11 -7.64 -26.44 -31.87
CA ASP A 11 -8.57 -25.74 -30.95
C ASP A 11 -7.88 -24.59 -30.17
N THR A 12 -6.94 -23.90 -30.83
CA THR A 12 -6.10 -22.86 -30.21
C THR A 12 -6.39 -21.48 -30.78
N LEU A 13 -6.71 -20.53 -29.90
CA LEU A 13 -6.85 -19.11 -30.21
C LEU A 13 -5.49 -18.40 -30.05
N HIS A 14 -4.96 -17.85 -31.13
CA HIS A 14 -3.75 -17.03 -31.11
C HIS A 14 -4.10 -15.54 -31.16
N ILE A 15 -3.76 -14.81 -30.10
CA ILE A 15 -3.94 -13.36 -30.02
C ILE A 15 -2.55 -12.70 -30.00
N ARG A 16 -2.24 -11.88 -31.02
CA ARG A 16 -1.02 -11.08 -31.08
C ARG A 16 -1.34 -9.63 -30.75
N ILE A 17 -0.87 -9.16 -29.60
CA ILE A 17 -1.05 -7.78 -29.12
C ILE A 17 0.29 -7.05 -29.23
N PRO A 18 0.40 -5.95 -30.02
CA PRO A 18 1.60 -5.13 -30.09
C PRO A 18 1.70 -4.27 -28.83
N MET A 19 2.53 -4.70 -27.87
CA MET A 19 2.73 -4.01 -26.59
C MET A 19 4.20 -3.62 -26.40
N GLN A 20 4.43 -2.59 -25.60
CA GLN A 20 5.76 -2.12 -25.20
C GLN A 20 5.97 -2.35 -23.70
N PHE A 21 7.23 -2.41 -23.27
CA PHE A 21 7.59 -2.47 -21.86
C PHE A 21 8.22 -1.15 -21.43
N SER A 22 7.72 -0.58 -20.34
CA SER A 22 8.25 0.63 -19.70
C SER A 22 8.60 0.34 -18.23
N ARG A 23 9.18 1.30 -17.52
CA ARG A 23 9.57 1.16 -16.12
C ARG A 23 9.14 2.38 -15.31
N ARG A 24 8.43 2.16 -14.20
CA ARG A 24 8.13 3.17 -13.17
C ARG A 24 8.90 2.81 -11.91
N SER A 25 9.99 3.54 -11.64
CA SER A 25 10.94 3.21 -10.56
C SER A 25 11.49 1.78 -10.70
N SER A 26 11.19 0.85 -9.78
CA SER A 26 11.61 -0.55 -9.84
C SER A 26 10.61 -1.49 -10.53
N ARG A 27 9.42 -1.00 -10.90
CA ARG A 27 8.33 -1.81 -11.46
C ARG A 27 8.37 -1.81 -13.00
N LYS A 28 8.34 -3.00 -13.62
CA LYS A 28 8.13 -3.16 -15.06
C LYS A 28 6.65 -2.93 -15.38
N MET A 29 6.38 -2.15 -16.41
CA MET A 29 5.04 -1.78 -16.86
C MET A 29 4.81 -2.31 -18.27
N ILE A 30 3.60 -2.78 -18.53
CA ILE A 30 3.12 -3.15 -19.87
C ILE A 30 2.32 -1.97 -20.43
N VAL A 31 2.71 -1.51 -21.61
CA VAL A 31 2.05 -0.43 -22.35
C VAL A 31 1.35 -1.05 -23.55
N GLY A 32 0.04 -0.85 -23.64
CA GLY A 32 -0.82 -1.36 -24.70
C GLY A 32 -0.61 -0.67 -26.05
N PRO A 33 -1.28 -1.17 -27.10
CA PRO A 33 -1.16 -0.64 -28.47
C PRO A 33 -1.54 0.83 -28.64
N ASP A 34 -2.42 1.33 -27.77
CA ASP A 34 -2.92 2.71 -27.71
C ASP A 34 -2.00 3.63 -26.91
N GLY A 35 -0.82 3.15 -26.50
CA GLY A 35 0.14 3.88 -25.70
C GLY A 35 -0.24 3.99 -24.23
N LYS A 36 -1.37 3.40 -23.82
CA LYS A 36 -1.81 3.43 -22.43
C LYS A 36 -1.22 2.27 -21.65
N THR A 37 -0.79 2.55 -20.43
CA THR A 37 -0.40 1.50 -19.49
C THR A 37 -1.64 0.73 -19.02
N ILE A 38 -1.49 -0.54 -18.61
CA ILE A 38 -2.59 -1.27 -17.94
C ILE A 38 -3.20 -0.44 -16.79
N SER A 39 -2.36 0.28 -16.04
CA SER A 39 -2.83 1.24 -15.01
C SER A 39 -3.79 2.26 -15.61
N GLU A 40 -3.42 2.94 -16.69
CA GLU A 40 -4.21 4.00 -17.35
C GLU A 40 -5.52 3.48 -17.99
N MET A 41 -5.56 2.20 -18.36
CA MET A 41 -6.78 1.54 -18.82
C MET A 41 -7.71 1.17 -17.65
N ILE A 42 -7.13 0.88 -16.49
CA ILE A 42 -7.83 0.57 -15.24
C ILE A 42 -8.12 1.85 -14.43
N ASP A 43 -7.55 3.01 -14.79
CA ASP A 43 -7.59 4.28 -14.03
C ASP A 43 -8.99 4.92 -13.85
N ALA A 44 -10.08 4.25 -14.27
CA ALA A 44 -11.41 4.51 -13.70
C ALA A 44 -11.54 4.01 -12.24
N GLU A 45 -10.73 3.02 -11.85
CA GLU A 45 -10.74 2.26 -10.60
C GLU A 45 -9.30 1.86 -10.20
N ALA A 46 -8.33 2.75 -10.39
CA ALA A 46 -6.93 2.46 -10.07
C ALA A 46 -6.77 2.01 -8.61
N ASP A 47 -6.18 0.83 -8.43
CA ASP A 47 -5.72 0.28 -7.17
C ASP A 47 -4.67 1.24 -6.54
N ASN A 48 -5.12 2.23 -5.75
CA ASN A 48 -4.25 3.21 -5.05
C ASN A 48 -3.56 2.58 -3.83
N THR A 49 -3.31 1.27 -3.88
CA THR A 49 -2.67 0.49 -2.82
C THR A 49 -1.23 0.95 -2.62
N ASP A 50 -0.99 1.68 -1.53
CA ASP A 50 0.34 2.05 -1.07
C ASP A 50 0.94 0.88 -0.29
N TYR A 51 1.57 -0.05 -1.00
CA TYR A 51 2.27 -1.19 -0.40
C TYR A 51 3.34 -0.80 0.61
N THR A 52 3.91 0.40 0.52
CA THR A 52 4.89 0.89 1.50
C THR A 52 4.19 1.19 2.81
N PHE A 53 3.03 1.85 2.74
CA PHE A 53 2.19 2.10 3.91
C PHE A 53 1.67 0.81 4.52
N ILE A 54 1.16 -0.11 3.70
CA ILE A 54 0.70 -1.43 4.18
C ILE A 54 1.83 -2.21 4.85
N SER A 55 3.03 -2.22 4.27
CA SER A 55 4.19 -2.88 4.87
C SER A 55 4.59 -2.23 6.20
N ALA A 56 4.47 -0.91 6.33
CA ALA A 56 4.73 -0.20 7.58
C ALA A 56 3.70 -0.54 8.66
N LEU A 57 2.41 -0.66 8.30
CA LEU A 57 1.36 -1.14 9.20
C LEU A 57 1.68 -2.56 9.68
N GLY A 58 2.00 -3.47 8.76
CA GLY A 58 2.38 -4.85 9.10
C GLY A 58 3.56 -4.93 10.07
N LYS A 59 4.60 -4.09 9.85
CA LYS A 59 5.73 -3.97 10.79
C LYS A 59 5.30 -3.45 12.16
N ALA A 60 4.50 -2.38 12.19
CA ALA A 60 4.03 -1.78 13.44
C ALA A 60 3.29 -2.80 14.33
N PHE A 61 2.33 -3.55 13.76
CA PHE A 61 1.59 -4.58 14.48
C PHE A 61 2.46 -5.80 14.85
N SER A 62 3.37 -6.21 13.97
CA SER A 62 4.31 -7.31 14.28
C SER A 62 5.24 -6.96 15.45
N TRP A 63 5.81 -5.75 15.44
CA TRP A 63 6.68 -5.27 16.52
C TRP A 63 5.93 -5.11 17.83
N GLN A 64 4.72 -4.53 17.80
CA GLN A 64 3.86 -4.44 18.99
C GLN A 64 3.59 -5.83 19.57
N ARG A 65 3.20 -6.79 18.72
CA ARG A 65 2.95 -8.17 19.13
C ARG A 65 4.18 -8.84 19.75
N MET A 66 5.38 -8.65 19.20
CA MET A 66 6.59 -9.23 19.77
C MET A 66 6.93 -8.67 21.16
N LEU A 67 6.60 -7.40 21.42
CA LEU A 67 6.75 -6.80 22.74
C LEU A 67 5.66 -7.32 23.70
N ASP A 68 4.42 -7.42 23.25
CA ASP A 68 3.30 -7.94 24.06
C ASP A 68 3.50 -9.42 24.42
N GLU A 69 4.08 -10.21 23.52
CA GLU A 69 4.48 -11.61 23.77
C GLU A 69 5.74 -11.73 24.66
N GLY A 70 6.38 -10.62 25.02
CA GLY A 70 7.58 -10.61 25.86
C GLY A 70 8.83 -11.18 25.18
N LYS A 71 8.84 -11.33 23.84
CA LYS A 71 10.03 -11.78 23.09
C LYS A 71 11.20 -10.83 23.22
N TYR A 72 10.90 -9.55 23.44
CA TYR A 72 11.86 -8.48 23.70
C TYR A 72 11.35 -7.65 24.88
N GLN A 73 12.26 -7.20 25.74
CA GLN A 73 11.89 -6.45 26.94
C GLN A 73 11.61 -4.98 26.65
N THR A 74 12.27 -4.42 25.63
CA THR A 74 12.14 -3.00 25.30
C THR A 74 12.10 -2.77 23.78
N PRO A 75 11.45 -1.69 23.31
CA PRO A 75 11.54 -1.30 21.90
C PRO A 75 12.97 -1.02 21.43
N LYS A 76 13.86 -0.60 22.34
CA LYS A 76 15.28 -0.38 22.01
C LYS A 76 15.98 -1.69 21.64
N GLU A 77 15.79 -2.73 22.44
CA GLU A 77 16.32 -4.07 22.17
C GLU A 77 15.79 -4.60 20.83
N LEU A 78 14.49 -4.46 20.59
CA LEU A 78 13.87 -4.88 19.33
C LEU A 78 14.45 -4.10 18.13
N ALA A 79 14.66 -2.78 18.26
CA ALA A 79 15.24 -1.95 17.21
C ALA A 79 16.68 -2.38 16.85
N GLU A 80 17.50 -2.71 17.85
CA GLU A 80 18.86 -3.24 17.63
C GLU A 80 18.82 -4.57 16.86
N LYS A 81 17.85 -5.45 17.17
CA LYS A 81 17.68 -6.74 16.48
C LYS A 81 17.17 -6.59 15.06
N GLU A 82 16.23 -5.69 14.83
CA GLU A 82 15.68 -5.36 13.52
C GLU A 82 16.63 -4.49 12.68
N LYS A 83 17.73 -3.99 13.26
CA LYS A 83 18.68 -3.06 12.66
C LYS A 83 18.00 -1.78 12.15
N VAL A 84 17.04 -1.29 12.92
CA VAL A 84 16.28 -0.08 12.65
C VAL A 84 16.63 0.96 13.71
N GLU A 85 16.65 2.24 13.33
CA GLU A 85 16.85 3.31 14.29
C GLU A 85 15.65 3.40 15.27
N VAL A 86 15.95 3.52 16.56
CA VAL A 86 14.96 3.41 17.65
C VAL A 86 13.83 4.45 17.51
N THR A 87 14.15 5.70 17.17
CA THR A 87 13.16 6.76 16.94
C THR A 87 12.25 6.43 15.75
N HIS A 88 12.79 5.88 14.67
CA HIS A 88 12.00 5.43 13.53
C HIS A 88 11.06 4.28 13.90
N MET A 89 11.54 3.30 14.68
CA MET A 89 10.71 2.22 15.19
C MET A 89 9.54 2.78 16.00
N TYR A 90 9.78 3.70 16.94
CA TYR A 90 8.69 4.36 17.68
C TYR A 90 7.69 5.08 16.77
N ARG A 91 8.17 5.79 15.74
CA ARG A 91 7.26 6.49 14.80
C ARG A 91 6.41 5.54 13.98
N VAL A 92 6.96 4.40 13.57
CA VAL A 92 6.20 3.36 12.85
C VAL A 92 5.26 2.62 13.79
N MET A 93 5.68 2.30 15.02
CA MET A 93 4.81 1.67 16.00
C MET A 93 3.58 2.52 16.33
N ARG A 94 3.67 3.85 16.28
CA ARG A 94 2.49 4.72 16.44
C ARG A 94 1.38 4.42 15.43
N LEU A 95 1.67 3.83 14.27
CA LEU A 95 0.65 3.46 13.28
C LEU A 95 -0.41 2.50 13.83
N THR A 96 -0.12 1.75 14.91
CA THR A 96 -1.12 0.90 15.60
C THR A 96 -2.23 1.70 16.27
N LEU A 97 -2.04 3.01 16.47
CA LEU A 97 -3.00 3.92 17.09
C LEU A 97 -3.98 4.57 16.08
N LEU A 98 -3.84 4.25 14.79
CA LEU A 98 -4.77 4.72 13.78
C LEU A 98 -6.17 4.16 14.00
N ALA A 99 -7.19 4.94 13.65
CA ALA A 99 -8.56 4.47 13.67
C ALA A 99 -8.75 3.26 12.71
N PRO A 100 -9.56 2.25 13.08
CA PRO A 100 -9.69 1.02 12.29
C PRO A 100 -10.13 1.24 10.84
N ASP A 101 -11.06 2.17 10.62
CA ASP A 101 -11.57 2.56 9.30
C ASP A 101 -10.49 3.19 8.42
N ILE A 102 -9.53 3.89 9.02
CA ILE A 102 -8.37 4.45 8.30
C ILE A 102 -7.44 3.32 7.87
N ILE A 103 -7.15 2.37 8.77
CA ILE A 103 -6.33 1.20 8.45
C ILE A 103 -6.99 0.40 7.32
N GLU A 104 -8.30 0.18 7.40
CA GLU A 104 -9.07 -0.52 6.37
C GLU A 104 -9.01 0.19 5.02
N ALA A 105 -9.15 1.52 4.99
CA ALA A 105 -9.01 2.28 3.75
C ALA A 105 -7.61 2.18 3.15
N VAL A 106 -6.56 2.15 3.99
CA VAL A 106 -5.16 1.95 3.53
C VAL A 106 -4.99 0.56 2.92
N LEU A 107 -5.48 -0.48 3.60
CA LEU A 107 -5.39 -1.87 3.14
C LEU A 107 -6.17 -2.11 1.84
N ASN A 108 -7.30 -1.42 1.65
CA ASN A 108 -8.14 -1.53 0.47
C ASN A 108 -7.72 -0.59 -0.69
N GLY A 109 -6.64 0.18 -0.53
CA GLY A 109 -6.25 1.19 -1.54
C GLY A 109 -7.29 2.30 -1.73
N LYS A 110 -8.18 2.51 -0.75
CA LYS A 110 -9.24 3.53 -0.75
C LYS A 110 -8.89 4.76 0.08
N GLN A 111 -7.66 4.84 0.58
CA GLN A 111 -7.18 5.97 1.35
C GLN A 111 -7.23 7.28 0.54
N PRO A 112 -7.62 8.40 1.17
CA PRO A 112 -7.50 9.72 0.55
C PRO A 112 -6.06 10.05 0.16
N ARG A 113 -5.85 10.80 -0.92
CA ARG A 113 -4.50 11.19 -1.39
C ARG A 113 -3.69 11.99 -0.36
N THR A 114 -4.36 12.64 0.59
CA THR A 114 -3.76 13.39 1.71
C THR A 114 -3.21 12.46 2.80
N LEU A 115 -3.73 11.23 2.90
CA LEU A 115 -3.30 10.21 3.85
C LEU A 115 -2.12 9.42 3.26
N THR A 116 -0.91 9.86 3.58
CA THR A 116 0.34 9.20 3.18
C THR A 116 1.13 8.75 4.40
N LEU A 117 1.94 7.69 4.26
CA LEU A 117 2.80 7.19 5.33
C LEU A 117 3.68 8.30 5.91
N GLN A 118 4.24 9.18 5.07
CA GLN A 118 5.10 10.28 5.52
C GLN A 118 4.36 11.27 6.42
N ASN A 119 3.09 11.57 6.12
CA ASN A 119 2.29 12.47 6.95
C ASN A 119 1.96 11.82 8.29
N VAL A 120 1.60 10.54 8.29
CA VAL A 120 1.23 9.83 9.52
C VAL A 120 2.44 9.62 10.45
N VAL A 121 3.61 9.26 9.89
CA VAL A 121 4.86 9.05 10.67
C VAL A 121 5.38 10.35 11.30
N ARG A 122 5.04 11.53 10.76
CA ARG A 122 5.33 12.83 11.39
C ARG A 122 4.48 13.07 12.64
N GLY A 123 3.32 12.45 12.71
CA GLY A 123 2.43 12.47 13.87
C GLY A 123 0.99 12.77 13.49
N PHE A 124 0.09 12.32 14.34
CA PHE A 124 -1.35 12.51 14.20
C PHE A 124 -2.01 12.54 15.59
N PRO A 125 -3.24 13.07 15.70
CA PRO A 125 -3.97 13.13 16.97
C PRO A 125 -4.26 11.74 17.54
N ILE A 126 -4.29 11.59 18.87
CA ILE A 126 -4.62 10.31 19.51
C ILE A 126 -6.12 10.00 19.36
N SER A 127 -6.98 11.02 19.38
CA SER A 127 -8.42 10.84 19.23
C SER A 127 -8.77 10.38 17.81
N TRP A 128 -9.45 9.23 17.70
CA TRP A 128 -9.93 8.73 16.41
C TRP A 128 -10.89 9.70 15.70
N GLN A 129 -11.70 10.47 16.44
CA GLN A 129 -12.55 11.48 15.84
C GLN A 129 -11.73 12.60 15.17
N GLU A 130 -10.65 13.02 15.82
CA GLU A 130 -9.76 14.04 15.25
C GLU A 130 -8.95 13.49 14.08
N GLN A 131 -8.50 12.22 14.16
CA GLN A 131 -7.86 11.55 13.04
C GLN A 131 -8.75 11.55 11.81
N ARG A 132 -10.01 11.12 11.95
CA ARG A 132 -10.98 11.11 10.84
C ARG A 132 -11.14 12.49 10.22
N LYS A 133 -11.30 13.53 11.03
CA LYS A 133 -11.37 14.92 10.56
C LYS A 133 -10.13 15.35 9.79
N VAL A 134 -8.93 15.09 10.34
CA VAL A 134 -7.65 15.47 9.73
C VAL A 134 -7.42 14.73 8.40
N PHE A 135 -7.82 13.46 8.32
CA PHE A 135 -7.61 12.64 7.14
C PHE A 135 -8.78 12.65 6.16
N GLY A 136 -9.84 13.42 6.43
CA GLY A 136 -10.99 13.57 5.52
C GLY A 136 -11.93 12.37 5.50
N PHE A 137 -11.98 11.58 6.57
CA PHE A 137 -12.97 10.53 6.76
C PHE A 137 -14.24 11.16 7.34
N LEU A 138 -15.38 10.87 6.72
CA LEU A 138 -16.67 11.31 7.22
C LEU A 138 -16.97 10.62 8.55
N THR A 139 -17.23 11.42 9.58
CA THR A 139 -17.80 10.91 10.83
C THR A 139 -19.30 10.83 10.64
N ASP A 140 -19.82 9.63 10.34
CA ASP A 140 -21.24 9.39 10.51
C ASP A 140 -21.58 9.62 11.99
N THR A 141 -22.56 10.50 12.20
CA THR A 141 -23.07 10.91 13.50
C THR A 141 -24.15 9.94 13.95
#